data_AF-G4ZEV6-F1
#
_entry.id   AF-G4ZEV6-F1
#
_cell.length_a   1.000
_cell.length_b   1.000
_cell.length_c   1.000
_cell.angle_alpha   90.00
_cell.angle_beta   90.00
_cell.angle_gamma   90.00
#
_symmetry.space_group_name_H-M   'P 1'
#
loop_
_entity.id
_entity.type
_entity.pdbx_description
1 polymer ?
#
loop_
_entity_poly.entity_id
_entity_poly.type
_entity_poly.pdbx_seq_one_letter_code
_entity_poly.pdbx_strand_id
1 'polypeptide(L)'
;MPRTAKKTYIRLTLGQKVMLCQRAHELPGTLKCLKRQALREWATKEFDLPQPMSERTLDTILKSEATLLQVSETNYRNKRVADPVLEEFDRALLAEFDRLCEPMTEKSLMARGKLLWEARFSDLPAEKRPGFSKGWAYRFRKRHGKRKLDEEAEAASVEPSSTVDGANEQEL
;
A
#
# COMPACT_ATOMS: atom_id res chain seq x y z
N MET A 1 1.33 -39.53 3.68
CA MET A 1 0.51 -38.44 3.09
C MET A 1 1.46 -37.40 2.49
N PRO A 2 1.51 -37.22 1.16
CA PRO A 2 2.35 -36.17 0.56
C PRO A 2 1.79 -34.79 0.93
N ARG A 3 2.66 -33.91 1.45
CA ARG A 3 2.30 -32.52 1.74
C ARG A 3 1.97 -31.83 0.43
N THR A 4 0.71 -31.47 0.23
CA THR A 4 0.30 -30.65 -0.91
C THR A 4 1.04 -29.31 -0.82
N ALA A 5 1.86 -29.01 -1.82
CA ALA A 5 2.54 -27.72 -1.92
C ALA A 5 1.48 -26.61 -1.86
N LYS A 6 1.63 -25.67 -0.92
CA LYS A 6 0.73 -24.52 -0.79
C LYS A 6 0.69 -23.79 -2.13
N LYS A 7 -0.51 -23.60 -2.70
CA LYS A 7 -0.68 -22.81 -3.93
C LYS A 7 -0.24 -21.37 -3.65
N THR A 8 0.94 -21.00 -4.13
CA THR A 8 1.46 -19.63 -4.02
C THR A 8 0.66 -18.74 -4.97
N TYR A 9 -0.15 -17.84 -4.41
CA TYR A 9 -0.91 -16.90 -5.23
C TYR A 9 0.02 -15.87 -5.87
N ILE A 10 0.25 -16.00 -7.18
CA ILE A 10 1.09 -15.09 -7.95
C ILE A 10 0.33 -13.77 -8.14
N ARG A 11 0.93 -12.67 -7.66
CA ARG A 11 0.42 -11.31 -7.90
C ARG A 11 1.32 -10.58 -8.88
N LEU A 12 0.83 -10.46 -10.12
CA LEU A 12 1.47 -9.63 -11.14
C LEU A 12 1.41 -8.15 -10.75
N THR A 13 2.46 -7.42 -11.09
CA THR A 13 2.50 -5.96 -11.00
C THR A 13 1.61 -5.32 -12.07
N LEU A 14 1.33 -4.03 -11.95
CA LEU A 14 0.60 -3.29 -12.97
C LEU A 14 1.36 -3.27 -14.29
N GLY A 15 2.68 -3.06 -14.26
CA GLY A 15 3.50 -3.09 -15.48
C GLY A 15 3.40 -4.44 -16.19
N GLN A 16 3.47 -5.55 -15.44
CA GLN A 16 3.29 -6.90 -16.00
C GLN A 16 1.91 -7.10 -16.65
N LYS A 17 0.86 -6.55 -16.03
CA LYS A 17 -0.50 -6.62 -16.59
C LYS A 17 -0.66 -5.74 -17.83
N VAL A 18 -0.06 -4.56 -17.85
CA VAL A 18 -0.03 -3.65 -19.01
C VAL A 18 0.69 -4.29 -20.18
N MET A 19 1.89 -4.84 -19.96
CA MET A 19 2.64 -5.57 -20.99
C MET A 19 1.82 -6.72 -21.58
N LEU A 20 1.03 -7.40 -20.74
CA LEU A 20 0.16 -8.48 -21.19
C LEU A 20 -0.98 -7.99 -22.10
N CYS A 21 -1.58 -6.84 -21.80
CA CYS A 21 -2.57 -6.20 -22.68
C CYS A 21 -1.94 -5.74 -24.00
N GLN A 22 -0.78 -5.08 -23.95
CA GLN A 22 -0.03 -4.67 -25.15
C GLN A 22 0.29 -5.88 -26.04
N ARG A 23 0.82 -6.96 -25.45
CA ARG A 23 1.11 -8.20 -26.18
C ARG A 23 -0.15 -8.84 -26.78
N ALA A 24 -1.29 -8.72 -26.11
CA ALA A 24 -2.56 -9.19 -26.65
C ALA A 24 -3.01 -8.41 -27.89
N HIS A 25 -2.67 -7.12 -28.02
CA HIS A 25 -2.92 -6.35 -29.25
C HIS A 25 -1.97 -6.73 -30.39
N GLU A 26 -0.71 -7.03 -30.08
CA GLU A 26 0.30 -7.40 -31.09
C GLU A 26 0.06 -8.75 -31.75
N LEU A 27 -0.60 -9.70 -31.05
CA LEU A 27 -0.87 -11.02 -31.61
C LEU A 27 -1.96 -10.94 -32.68
N PRO A 28 -1.65 -11.28 -33.96
CA PRO A 28 -2.63 -11.25 -35.05
C PRO A 28 -3.77 -12.24 -34.80
N GLY A 29 -4.90 -12.04 -35.50
CA GLY A 29 -6.21 -12.67 -35.31
C GLY A 29 -6.29 -14.20 -35.52
N THR A 30 -5.39 -14.95 -34.91
CA THR A 30 -5.52 -16.39 -34.69
C THR A 30 -6.76 -16.69 -33.84
N LEU A 31 -7.27 -17.91 -33.95
CA LEU A 31 -8.39 -18.40 -33.14
C LEU A 31 -8.21 -17.99 -31.68
N LYS A 32 -9.26 -17.39 -31.10
CA LYS A 32 -9.26 -16.77 -29.76
C LYS A 32 -8.65 -17.69 -28.68
N CYS A 33 -8.87 -19.00 -28.77
CA CYS A 33 -8.29 -20.00 -27.86
C CYS A 33 -6.76 -20.08 -27.98
N LEU A 34 -6.23 -20.23 -29.20
CA LEU A 34 -4.80 -20.30 -29.48
C LEU A 34 -4.08 -19.02 -29.04
N LYS A 35 -4.69 -17.86 -29.32
CA LYS A 35 -4.18 -16.55 -28.89
C LYS A 35 -4.05 -16.46 -27.35
N ARG A 36 -5.04 -16.96 -26.62
CA ARG A 36 -5.02 -16.95 -25.14
C ARG A 36 -4.00 -17.92 -24.56
N GLN A 37 -3.86 -19.11 -25.15
CA GLN A 37 -2.84 -20.06 -24.75
C GLN A 37 -1.44 -19.48 -24.94
N ALA A 38 -1.16 -18.91 -26.12
CA ALA A 38 0.12 -18.27 -26.41
C ALA A 38 0.45 -17.13 -25.43
N LEU A 39 -0.54 -16.30 -25.06
CA LEU A 39 -0.34 -15.24 -24.06
C LEU A 39 0.02 -15.79 -22.68
N ARG A 40 -0.60 -16.90 -22.26
CA ARG A 40 -0.32 -17.52 -20.96
C ARG A 40 1.08 -18.11 -20.93
N GLU A 41 1.48 -18.81 -21.99
CA GLU A 41 2.81 -19.42 -22.12
C GLU A 41 3.88 -18.34 -22.16
N TRP A 42 3.69 -17.30 -22.99
CA TRP A 42 4.57 -16.14 -23.04
C TRP A 42 4.70 -15.48 -21.66
N ALA A 43 3.60 -15.15 -20.99
CA ALA A 43 3.66 -14.47 -19.70
C ALA A 43 4.24 -15.34 -18.58
N THR A 44 4.08 -16.67 -18.67
CA THR A 44 4.71 -17.61 -17.73
C THR A 44 6.23 -17.58 -17.87
N LYS A 45 6.73 -17.55 -19.13
CA LYS A 45 8.15 -17.48 -19.42
C LYS A 45 8.74 -16.10 -19.13
N GLU A 46 8.10 -15.04 -19.60
CA GLU A 46 8.57 -13.65 -19.50
C GLU A 46 8.68 -13.19 -18.06
N PHE A 47 7.73 -13.57 -17.21
CA PHE A 47 7.68 -13.15 -15.81
C PHE A 47 8.30 -14.17 -14.85
N ASP A 48 8.92 -15.23 -15.36
CA ASP A 48 9.49 -16.34 -14.60
C ASP A 48 8.50 -16.86 -13.53
N LEU A 49 7.29 -17.18 -13.97
CA LEU A 49 6.23 -17.58 -13.07
C LEU A 49 6.47 -19.02 -12.60
N PRO A 50 6.40 -19.31 -11.28
CA PRO A 50 6.63 -20.65 -10.75
C PRO A 50 5.55 -21.65 -11.18
N GLN A 51 4.44 -21.16 -11.73
CA GLN A 51 3.35 -21.95 -12.27
C GLN A 51 2.79 -21.27 -13.51
N PRO A 52 2.24 -22.05 -14.47
CA PRO A 52 1.56 -21.49 -15.63
C PRO A 52 0.47 -20.51 -15.21
N MET A 53 0.42 -19.37 -15.89
CA MET A 53 -0.64 -18.39 -15.67
C MET A 53 -2.01 -19.05 -15.87
N SER A 54 -2.96 -18.81 -14.97
CA SER A 54 -4.31 -19.35 -15.10
C SER A 54 -5.15 -18.58 -16.14
N GLU A 55 -6.08 -19.26 -16.80
CA GLU A 55 -7.00 -18.59 -17.75
C GLU A 55 -7.86 -17.52 -17.08
N ARG A 56 -8.28 -17.77 -15.84
CA ARG A 56 -9.07 -16.83 -15.05
C ARG A 56 -8.30 -15.55 -14.77
N THR A 57 -7.00 -15.67 -14.45
CA THR A 57 -6.11 -14.52 -14.26
C THR A 57 -6.00 -13.72 -15.54
N LEU A 58 -5.72 -14.38 -16.67
CA LEU A 58 -5.66 -13.74 -17.98
C LEU A 58 -6.98 -13.01 -18.30
N ASP A 59 -8.12 -13.68 -18.10
CA ASP A 59 -9.44 -13.11 -18.38
C ASP A 59 -9.72 -11.86 -17.57
N THR A 60 -9.39 -11.90 -16.28
CA THR A 60 -9.58 -10.76 -15.39
C THR A 60 -8.73 -9.57 -15.83
N ILE A 61 -7.48 -9.82 -16.24
CA ILE A 61 -6.56 -8.79 -16.71
C ILE A 61 -7.10 -8.15 -17.99
N LEU A 62 -7.42 -8.96 -19.01
CA LEU A 62 -7.92 -8.46 -20.29
C LEU A 62 -9.27 -7.73 -20.16
N LYS A 63 -10.15 -8.14 -19.24
CA LYS A 63 -11.40 -7.40 -18.94
C LYS A 63 -11.15 -6.02 -18.33
N SER A 64 -10.01 -5.81 -17.70
CA SER A 64 -9.61 -4.53 -17.07
C SER A 64 -8.63 -3.71 -17.92
N GLU A 65 -8.46 -4.08 -19.20
CA GLU A 65 -7.52 -3.48 -20.14
C GLU A 65 -7.62 -1.96 -20.22
N ALA A 66 -8.84 -1.43 -20.39
CA ALA A 66 -9.06 0.01 -20.49
C ALA A 66 -8.50 0.79 -19.29
N THR A 67 -8.62 0.25 -18.08
CA THR A 67 -8.06 0.84 -16.86
C THR A 67 -6.55 0.64 -16.77
N LEU A 68 -6.05 -0.53 -17.18
CA LEU A 68 -4.63 -0.85 -17.10
C LEU A 68 -3.79 0.00 -18.07
N LEU A 69 -4.25 0.19 -19.29
CA LEU A 69 -3.53 0.97 -20.31
C LEU A 69 -3.43 2.48 -19.96
N GLN A 70 -4.26 2.97 -19.04
CA GLN A 70 -4.20 4.35 -18.52
C GLN A 70 -3.24 4.52 -17.34
N VAL A 71 -2.67 3.42 -16.81
CA VAL A 71 -1.76 3.48 -15.66
C VAL A 71 -0.43 4.11 -16.08
N SER A 72 -0.02 5.17 -15.38
CA SER A 72 1.32 5.76 -15.50
C SER A 72 2.44 4.76 -15.19
N GLU A 73 3.55 4.81 -15.93
CA GLU A 73 4.74 3.97 -15.70
C GLU A 73 5.28 4.04 -14.27
N THR A 74 5.13 5.19 -13.60
CA THR A 74 5.51 5.38 -12.20
C THR A 74 4.85 4.36 -11.26
N ASN A 75 3.70 3.82 -11.64
CA ASN A 75 2.93 2.86 -10.88
C ASN A 75 3.17 1.40 -11.28
N TYR A 76 4.05 1.11 -12.25
CA TYR A 76 4.22 -0.25 -12.79
C TYR A 76 4.74 -1.25 -11.77
N ARG A 77 5.47 -0.79 -10.75
CA ARG A 77 5.95 -1.63 -9.64
C ARG A 77 4.84 -2.02 -8.66
N ASN A 78 3.72 -1.31 -8.67
CA ASN A 78 2.60 -1.57 -7.77
C ASN A 78 1.86 -2.84 -8.22
N LYS A 79 1.28 -3.58 -7.26
CA LYS A 79 0.49 -4.80 -7.56
C LYS A 79 -1.00 -4.52 -7.80
N ARG A 80 -1.43 -3.28 -7.51
CA ARG A 80 -2.82 -2.80 -7.63
C ARG A 80 -2.81 -1.38 -8.14
N VAL A 81 -3.81 -1.05 -8.96
CA VAL A 81 -4.08 0.33 -9.37
C VAL A 81 -4.42 1.08 -8.09
N ALA A 82 -3.73 2.18 -7.85
CA ALA A 82 -4.06 3.03 -6.74
C ALA A 82 -5.40 3.70 -7.04
N ASP A 83 -6.32 3.65 -6.07
CA ASP A 83 -7.63 4.27 -6.22
C ASP A 83 -7.43 5.79 -6.14
N PRO A 84 -7.70 6.57 -7.21
CA PRO A 84 -7.37 7.99 -7.25
C PRO A 84 -8.00 8.76 -6.09
N VAL A 85 -9.21 8.36 -5.69
CA VAL A 85 -9.91 8.91 -4.52
C VAL A 85 -9.13 8.66 -3.24
N LEU A 86 -8.64 7.43 -3.03
CA LEU A 86 -7.88 7.10 -1.83
C LEU A 86 -6.51 7.76 -1.84
N GLU A 87 -5.88 7.95 -3.00
CA GLU A 87 -4.64 8.71 -3.11
C GLU A 87 -4.84 10.19 -2.79
N GLU A 88 -5.92 10.80 -3.29
CA GLU A 88 -6.26 12.17 -2.97
C GLU A 88 -6.56 12.34 -1.49
N PHE A 89 -7.37 11.44 -0.92
CA PHE A 89 -7.64 11.42 0.52
C PHE A 89 -6.35 11.27 1.34
N ASP A 90 -5.48 10.32 0.97
CA ASP A 90 -4.21 10.10 1.67
C ASP A 90 -3.32 11.36 1.60
N ARG A 91 -3.19 11.99 0.43
CA ARG A 91 -2.43 13.24 0.26
C ARG A 91 -3.00 14.38 1.10
N ALA A 92 -4.32 14.56 1.08
CA ALA A 92 -4.99 15.61 1.85
C ALA A 92 -4.79 15.40 3.36
N LEU A 93 -4.87 14.15 3.84
CA LEU A 93 -4.67 13.83 5.25
C LEU A 93 -3.22 14.06 5.69
N LEU A 94 -2.24 13.66 4.87
CA LEU A 94 -0.83 13.97 5.13
C LEU A 94 -0.60 15.47 5.24
N ALA A 95 -1.13 16.25 4.30
CA ALA A 95 -1.01 17.71 4.31
C ALA A 95 -1.65 18.36 5.55
N GLU A 96 -2.74 17.80 6.09
CA GLU A 96 -3.30 18.27 7.36
C GLU A 96 -2.34 18.05 8.54
N PHE A 97 -1.71 16.87 8.62
CA PHE A 97 -0.74 16.58 9.67
C PHE A 97 0.51 17.46 9.56
N ASP A 98 1.01 17.66 8.34
CA ASP A 98 2.16 18.53 8.10
C ASP A 98 1.84 19.99 8.44
N ARG A 99 0.63 20.48 8.12
CA ARG A 99 0.19 21.84 8.47
C ARG A 99 0.07 22.06 9.98
N LEU A 100 -0.35 21.04 10.72
CA LEU A 100 -0.63 21.17 12.15
C LEU A 100 0.57 20.79 13.03
N CYS A 101 1.66 20.30 12.42
CA CYS A 101 2.84 19.81 13.12
C CYS A 101 2.48 18.78 14.22
N GLU A 102 1.40 18.02 14.03
CA GLU A 102 0.92 17.07 15.03
C GLU A 102 1.54 15.68 14.85
N PRO A 103 1.78 14.95 15.94
CA PRO A 103 2.21 13.57 15.85
C PRO A 103 1.10 12.69 15.24
N MET A 104 1.50 11.87 14.28
CA MET A 104 0.62 10.91 13.60
C MET A 104 0.45 9.63 14.43
N THR A 105 -0.15 9.78 15.60
CA THR A 105 -0.57 8.65 16.44
C THR A 105 -1.73 7.90 15.78
N GLU A 106 -1.99 6.67 16.24
CA GLU A 106 -3.12 5.88 15.72
C GLU A 106 -4.47 6.57 15.96
N LYS A 107 -4.67 7.15 17.15
CA LYS A 107 -5.91 7.85 17.52
C LYS A 107 -6.09 9.13 16.70
N SER A 108 -5.05 9.95 16.58
CA SER A 108 -5.14 11.19 15.80
C SER A 108 -5.39 10.90 14.33
N LEU A 109 -4.77 9.87 13.76
CA LEU A 109 -4.97 9.47 12.36
C LEU A 109 -6.40 9.01 12.08
N MET A 110 -7.00 8.21 12.96
CA MET A 110 -8.39 7.78 12.82
C MET A 110 -9.37 8.96 12.97
N ALA A 111 -9.18 9.80 13.98
CA ALA A 111 -10.06 10.94 14.24
C ALA A 111 -10.02 11.97 13.08
N ARG A 112 -8.81 12.38 12.68
CA ARG A 112 -8.62 13.32 11.57
C ARG A 112 -9.05 12.74 10.24
N GLY A 113 -8.73 11.47 9.99
CA GLY A 113 -9.18 10.78 8.78
C GLY A 113 -10.70 10.78 8.63
N LYS A 114 -11.43 10.56 9.74
CA LYS A 114 -12.90 10.61 9.76
C LYS A 114 -13.41 12.03 9.48
N LEU A 115 -12.88 13.04 10.18
CA LEU A 115 -13.29 14.44 10.00
C LEU A 115 -13.04 14.94 8.59
N LEU A 116 -11.86 14.65 8.03
CA LEU A 116 -11.49 15.04 6.68
C LEU A 116 -12.39 14.36 5.64
N TRP A 117 -12.69 13.08 5.83
CA TRP A 117 -13.61 12.36 4.93
C TRP A 117 -15.00 12.98 4.95
N GLU A 118 -15.53 13.26 6.13
CA GLU A 118 -16.85 13.88 6.29
C GLU A 118 -16.89 15.32 5.72
N ALA A 119 -15.77 16.05 5.78
CA ALA A 119 -15.70 17.42 5.28
C ALA A 119 -15.49 17.54 3.76
N ARG A 120 -14.81 16.57 3.12
CA ARG A 120 -14.34 16.71 1.72
C ARG A 120 -14.70 15.56 0.79
N PHE A 121 -15.16 14.43 1.32
CA PHE A 121 -15.38 13.19 0.58
C PHE A 121 -16.74 12.55 0.93
N SER A 122 -17.66 13.29 1.55
CA SER A 122 -18.99 12.83 1.97
C SER A 122 -19.85 12.35 0.81
N ASP A 123 -19.66 12.95 -0.37
CA ASP A 123 -20.48 12.70 -1.55
C ASP A 123 -20.06 11.42 -2.31
N LEU A 124 -18.99 10.78 -1.86
CA LEU A 124 -18.49 9.55 -2.47
C LEU A 124 -19.22 8.30 -1.95
N PRO A 125 -19.32 7.23 -2.78
CA PRO A 125 -19.94 5.99 -2.36
C PRO A 125 -19.32 5.39 -1.10
N ALA A 126 -20.15 4.76 -0.27
CA ALA A 126 -19.72 4.19 1.01
C ALA A 126 -18.60 3.15 0.87
N GLU A 127 -18.51 2.46 -0.27
CA GLU A 127 -17.47 1.48 -0.58
C GLU A 127 -16.08 2.10 -0.68
N LYS A 128 -16.00 3.41 -0.96
CA LYS A 128 -14.74 4.16 -1.01
C LYS A 128 -14.27 4.62 0.36
N ARG A 129 -15.19 4.70 1.35
CA ARG A 129 -14.88 5.17 2.69
C ARG A 129 -13.95 4.19 3.40
N PRO A 130 -12.77 4.63 3.86
CA PRO A 130 -11.93 3.80 4.71
C PRO A 130 -12.67 3.43 6.00
N GLY A 131 -12.47 2.21 6.50
CA GLY A 131 -13.10 1.77 7.74
C GLY A 131 -12.56 2.42 9.02
N PHE A 132 -11.62 3.37 8.92
CA PHE A 132 -11.00 4.12 10.04
C PHE A 132 -10.67 3.28 11.28
N SER A 133 -10.17 2.06 11.06
CA SER A 133 -9.79 1.13 12.11
C SER A 133 -8.29 1.21 12.43
N LYS A 134 -7.89 0.61 13.56
CA LYS A 134 -6.47 0.43 13.91
C LYS A 134 -5.65 -0.19 12.77
N GLY A 135 -6.25 -1.19 12.10
CA GLY A 135 -5.64 -1.86 10.95
C GLY A 135 -5.48 -0.94 9.74
N TRP A 136 -6.44 -0.05 9.50
CA TRP A 136 -6.30 0.99 8.47
C TRP A 136 -5.19 1.97 8.83
N ALA A 137 -5.16 2.49 10.06
CA ALA A 137 -4.13 3.44 10.52
C ALA A 137 -2.72 2.85 10.45
N TYR A 138 -2.56 1.57 10.80
CA TYR A 138 -1.30 0.84 10.62
C TYR A 138 -0.89 0.77 9.13
N ARG A 139 -1.81 0.37 8.24
CA ARG A 139 -1.52 0.26 6.80
C ARG A 139 -1.23 1.61 6.17
N PHE A 140 -1.94 2.68 6.57
CA PHE A 140 -1.71 4.04 6.11
C PHE A 140 -0.28 4.48 6.44
N ARG A 141 0.11 4.42 7.72
CA ARG A 141 1.47 4.75 8.17
C ARG A 141 2.54 3.95 7.43
N LYS A 142 2.33 2.64 7.30
CA LYS A 142 3.24 1.74 6.57
C LYS A 142 3.38 2.11 5.09
N ARG A 143 2.28 2.46 4.42
CA ARG A 143 2.31 2.90 3.00
C ARG A 143 3.09 4.21 2.83
N HIS A 144 3.04 5.10 3.82
CA HIS A 144 3.64 6.43 3.76
C HIS A 144 4.98 6.55 4.51
N GLY A 145 5.61 5.42 4.85
CA GLY A 145 6.93 5.40 5.50
C GLY A 145 6.98 5.99 6.90
N LYS A 146 5.83 6.28 7.54
CA LYS A 146 5.76 6.80 8.90
C LYS A 146 5.88 5.61 9.88
N ARG A 147 7.06 5.39 10.45
CA ARG A 147 7.23 4.40 11.54
C ARG A 147 6.63 4.97 12.83
N LYS A 148 6.31 4.10 13.81
CA LYS A 148 5.99 4.60 15.16
C LYS A 148 7.17 5.47 15.61
N LEU A 149 6.88 6.67 16.12
CA LEU A 149 7.79 7.33 17.04
C LEU A 149 7.84 6.39 18.25
N ASP A 150 8.99 5.77 18.49
CA ASP A 150 9.17 5.00 19.70
C ASP A 150 9.07 5.98 20.87
N GLU A 151 8.13 5.71 21.79
CA GLU A 151 7.86 6.51 23.00
C GLU A 151 9.06 6.53 23.97
N GLU A 152 10.15 5.82 23.65
CA GLU A 152 11.35 5.69 24.49
C GLU A 152 12.38 6.82 24.30
N ALA A 153 12.29 7.63 23.23
CA ALA A 153 13.25 8.71 22.99
C ALA A 153 13.03 9.95 23.91
N GLU A 154 11.85 10.13 24.49
CA GLU A 154 11.55 11.24 25.41
C GLU A 154 11.96 10.94 26.87
N ALA A 155 12.08 9.67 27.26
CA ALA A 155 12.50 9.29 28.62
C ALA A 155 14.02 9.41 28.85
N ALA A 156 14.81 9.50 27.78
CA ALA A 156 16.27 9.59 27.86
C ALA A 156 16.81 11.02 28.02
N SER A 157 15.94 12.04 27.98
CA SER A 157 16.35 13.46 28.03
C SER A 157 16.12 14.12 29.41
N VAL A 158 15.84 13.35 30.46
CA VAL A 158 15.88 13.84 31.84
C VAL A 158 17.28 13.58 32.39
N GLU A 159 18.15 14.59 32.26
CA GLU A 159 19.43 14.66 32.96
C GLU A 159 19.20 14.49 34.47
N PRO A 160 19.91 13.58 35.17
CA PRO A 160 19.82 13.47 36.62
C PRO A 160 20.41 14.72 37.26
N SER A 161 19.60 15.44 38.05
CA SER A 161 20.06 16.57 38.85
C SER A 161 21.19 16.12 39.77
N SER A 162 22.37 16.73 39.63
CA SER A 162 23.51 16.50 40.52
C SER A 162 23.14 16.89 41.95
N THR A 163 22.98 15.91 42.84
CA THR A 163 23.08 16.13 44.28
C THR A 163 24.52 16.51 44.61
N VAL A 164 24.70 17.73 45.10
CA VAL A 164 25.99 18.23 45.59
C VAL A 164 26.25 17.60 46.95
N ASP A 165 27.37 16.90 47.07
CA ASP A 165 27.96 16.48 48.35
C ASP A 165 28.27 17.72 49.21
N GLY A 166 27.85 17.67 50.47
CA GLY A 166 28.14 18.69 51.47
C GLY A 166 28.39 18.02 52.83
N ALA A 167 29.62 17.58 53.05
CA ALA A 167 30.15 17.34 54.38
C ALA A 167 30.19 18.66 55.15
N ASN A 168 29.74 18.69 56.41
CA ASN A 168 30.31 19.64 57.36
C ASN A 168 30.32 19.08 58.78
N GLU A 169 31.42 19.42 59.43
CA GLU A 169 31.93 18.98 60.72
C GLU A 169 31.05 19.45 61.89
N GLN A 170 31.05 18.69 62.99
CA GLN A 170 30.77 19.22 64.33
C GLN A 170 31.80 18.67 65.32
N GLU A 171 32.84 19.48 65.58
CA GLU A 171 33.51 19.54 66.88
C GLU A 171 32.74 20.54 67.76
N LEU A 172 32.27 20.09 68.93
CA LEU A 172 32.47 20.74 70.24
C LEU A 172 31.96 19.83 71.37
#